data_AF-A0AAN6GNT8-F1
#
_entry.id   AF-A0AAN6GNT8-F1
#
_cell.length_a   1.000
_cell.length_b   1.000
_cell.length_c   1.000
_cell.angle_alpha   90.00
_cell.angle_beta   90.00
_cell.angle_gamma   90.00
#
_symmetry.space_group_name_H-M   'P 1'
#
loop_
_entity.id
_entity.type
_entity.pdbx_description
1 polymer ?
#
loop_
_entity_poly.entity_id
_entity_poly.type
_entity_poly.pdbx_seq_one_letter_code
_entity_poly.pdbx_strand_id
1 'polypeptide(L)'
;MCDCSAPSSDMSATVRELPAGPNCTGPGYAIQGSEELRYSYSFVDDVFSPKKNDLATLYTKWKRVLVLLDENVNALYGDKIRTYFATYNIEPTLHVFKGGELNKNMDTMLGFVDAMDNFGLIRKEPVLVVGGGLASDIAGYACASYRRSTNYIRVSTTLIGLIDASISIKVGINHGKLKNRLGAFHCPQVTFLDFQFLKTLPVGQIRNGFAEIMKISHCAEKRVWDLLVKYGPQLVETGFGRKENGSAELKAVADEVCRRAIFKMLELESPNLHEIGLDRVIASGHGISPTLELAPFPPLRHGHAITVDMSYTIILSHARGLLTAEERDEWFTLAHGVGLTIDHAALDNELLHRSVAAIIKTRDGLQRFVLAGPNGYGNCVFANDITAEEHESTLAALKSYVKQRFPTYPGEGQDAYADAGDLGADPVAMLQEKIKNGELPAPAAAPAGAPTQKLQATKIVESVLQSAPAAKIAA
;
A
#
# COMPACT_ATOMS: atom_id res chain seq x y z
N MET A 1 -38.29 30.96 8.99
CA MET A 1 -38.53 29.91 10.00
C MET A 1 -37.86 28.65 9.48
N CYS A 2 -36.84 28.14 10.16
CA CYS A 2 -36.18 26.90 9.79
C CYS A 2 -37.05 25.76 10.33
N ASP A 3 -37.50 24.86 9.45
CA ASP A 3 -38.24 23.67 9.84
C ASP A 3 -37.26 22.70 10.51
N CYS A 4 -37.35 22.59 11.84
CA CYS A 4 -36.53 21.68 12.64
C CYS A 4 -37.06 20.23 12.63
N SER A 5 -38.13 19.93 11.88
CA SER A 5 -38.76 18.60 11.87
C SER A 5 -38.16 17.62 10.87
N ALA A 6 -37.38 18.10 9.90
CA ALA A 6 -36.58 17.25 9.02
C ALA A 6 -35.17 17.05 9.61
N PRO A 7 -34.74 15.81 9.92
CA PRO A 7 -33.38 15.59 10.38
C PRO A 7 -32.40 16.03 9.28
N SER A 8 -31.52 16.96 9.63
CA SER A 8 -30.47 17.48 8.73
C SER A 8 -29.33 16.48 8.46
N SER A 9 -29.43 15.29 9.07
CA SER A 9 -28.47 14.20 9.08
C SER A 9 -29.22 12.87 9.01
N ASP A 10 -28.61 11.88 8.39
CA ASP A 10 -28.98 10.46 8.39
C ASP A 10 -28.66 9.75 9.72
N MET A 11 -28.04 10.45 10.68
CA MET A 11 -27.77 9.95 12.01
C MET A 11 -29.06 9.71 12.80
N SER A 12 -29.19 8.51 13.36
CA SER A 12 -30.20 8.21 14.38
C SER A 12 -29.50 7.99 15.72
N ALA A 13 -30.02 8.60 16.78
CA ALA A 13 -29.46 8.47 18.12
C ALA A 13 -30.56 8.45 19.18
N THR A 14 -30.28 7.74 20.27
CA THR A 14 -31.11 7.69 21.48
C THR A 14 -30.29 8.19 22.66
N VAL A 15 -30.96 8.86 23.59
CA VAL A 15 -30.38 9.32 24.86
C VAL A 15 -31.20 8.72 25.99
N ARG A 16 -30.54 8.10 26.97
CA ARG A 16 -31.18 7.60 28.19
C ARG A 16 -30.43 8.04 29.42
N GLU A 17 -31.16 8.27 30.51
CA GLU A 17 -30.59 8.56 31.81
C GLU A 17 -30.00 7.28 32.44
N LEU A 18 -28.88 7.43 33.13
CA LEU A 18 -28.20 6.39 33.89
C LEU A 18 -28.35 6.66 35.38
N PRO A 19 -28.49 5.64 36.23
CA PRO A 19 -28.51 5.84 37.68
C PRO A 19 -27.21 6.49 38.17
N ALA A 20 -27.30 7.24 39.27
CA ALA A 20 -26.13 7.83 39.91
C ALA A 20 -25.16 6.73 40.37
N GLY A 21 -23.88 6.86 40.01
CA GLY A 21 -22.83 6.01 40.57
C GLY A 21 -22.52 6.35 42.03
N PRO A 22 -21.80 5.48 42.76
CA PRO A 22 -21.51 5.66 44.19
C PRO A 22 -20.82 6.98 44.56
N ASN A 23 -20.10 7.57 43.60
CA ASN A 23 -19.30 8.79 43.77
C ASN A 23 -19.78 9.94 42.87
N CYS A 24 -20.99 9.85 42.30
CA CYS A 24 -21.55 10.89 41.43
C CYS A 24 -22.55 11.76 42.19
N THR A 25 -22.65 13.04 41.83
CA THR A 25 -23.60 14.00 42.44
C THR A 25 -25.02 13.88 41.88
N GLY A 26 -25.27 12.94 40.96
CA GLY A 26 -26.55 12.77 40.28
C GLY A 26 -26.50 11.69 39.18
N PRO A 27 -27.63 11.44 38.51
CA PRO A 27 -27.71 10.54 37.36
C PRO A 27 -26.85 11.01 36.18
N GLY A 28 -26.38 10.05 35.37
CA GLY A 28 -25.63 10.31 34.14
C GLY A 28 -26.49 10.17 32.89
N TYR A 29 -25.87 10.24 31.71
CA TYR A 29 -26.56 9.98 30.43
C TYR A 29 -25.75 9.01 29.58
N ALA A 30 -26.43 8.08 28.93
CA ALA A 30 -25.88 7.24 27.87
C ALA A 30 -26.46 7.68 26.52
N ILE A 31 -25.58 7.74 25.52
CA ILE A 31 -25.92 8.05 24.14
C ILE A 31 -25.57 6.83 23.28
N GLN A 32 -26.49 6.42 22.43
CA GLN A 32 -26.25 5.40 21.41
C GLN A 32 -26.75 5.94 20.08
N GLY A 33 -25.85 6.03 19.10
CA GLY A 33 -26.19 6.46 17.75
C GLY A 33 -25.45 5.66 16.68
N SER A 34 -25.92 5.78 15.45
CA SER A 34 -25.32 5.19 14.27
C SER A 34 -25.27 6.22 13.15
N GLU A 35 -24.16 6.24 12.41
CA GLU A 35 -24.03 6.96 11.14
C GLU A 35 -23.81 5.94 10.02
N GLU A 36 -24.34 6.25 8.84
CA GLU A 36 -24.19 5.39 7.68
C GLU A 36 -22.92 5.73 6.90
N LEU A 37 -22.14 4.71 6.54
CA LEU A 37 -21.01 4.86 5.62
C LEU A 37 -21.45 4.47 4.21
N ARG A 38 -21.37 5.43 3.27
CA ARG A 38 -21.71 5.22 1.85
C ARG A 38 -20.55 5.65 0.96
N TYR A 39 -20.05 4.70 0.18
CA TYR A 39 -19.01 4.95 -0.82
C TYR A 39 -19.09 3.92 -1.95
N SER A 40 -18.51 4.22 -3.11
CA SER A 40 -18.57 3.32 -4.27
C SER A 40 -17.26 3.26 -5.05
N TYR A 41 -17.17 2.25 -5.91
CA TYR A 41 -16.07 2.02 -6.85
C TYR A 41 -16.64 2.01 -8.27
N SER A 42 -16.01 2.75 -9.19
CA SER A 42 -16.44 2.83 -10.58
C SER A 42 -15.28 2.44 -11.50
N PHE A 43 -15.42 1.30 -12.17
CA PHE A 43 -14.49 0.88 -13.23
C PHE A 43 -14.76 1.72 -14.47
N VAL A 44 -13.74 2.41 -14.96
CA VAL A 44 -13.84 3.28 -16.13
C VAL A 44 -12.56 3.19 -16.95
N ASP A 45 -12.68 2.96 -18.25
CA ASP A 45 -11.54 3.09 -19.15
C ASP A 45 -11.38 4.55 -19.57
N ASP A 46 -10.24 5.18 -19.31
CA ASP A 46 -10.02 6.60 -19.63
C ASP A 46 -11.01 7.56 -18.93
N VAL A 47 -10.87 7.72 -17.62
CA VAL A 47 -11.72 8.58 -16.77
C VAL A 47 -11.74 10.05 -17.22
N PHE A 48 -10.66 10.52 -17.85
CA PHE A 48 -10.52 11.90 -18.35
C PHE A 48 -10.84 12.01 -19.84
N SER A 49 -11.59 11.04 -20.42
CA SER A 49 -12.09 11.14 -21.78
C SER A 49 -13.19 12.22 -21.87
N PRO A 50 -13.10 13.23 -22.76
CA PRO A 50 -14.15 14.24 -22.94
C PRO A 50 -15.52 13.70 -23.38
N LYS A 51 -15.61 12.40 -23.70
CA LYS A 51 -16.84 11.70 -24.06
C LYS A 51 -17.54 11.05 -22.87
N LYS A 52 -16.91 11.02 -21.69
CA LYS A 52 -17.39 10.32 -20.48
C LYS A 52 -17.61 11.31 -19.35
N ASN A 53 -18.87 11.55 -18.98
CA ASN A 53 -19.22 12.59 -18.00
C ASN A 53 -19.34 12.08 -16.56
N ASP A 54 -18.96 10.82 -16.28
CA ASP A 54 -19.13 10.18 -14.98
C ASP A 54 -18.47 10.99 -13.85
N LEU A 55 -17.22 11.42 -14.04
CA LEU A 55 -16.49 12.26 -13.08
C LEU A 55 -17.01 13.70 -13.08
N ALA A 56 -17.22 14.31 -14.26
CA ALA A 56 -17.67 15.69 -14.39
C ALA A 56 -19.04 15.94 -13.73
N THR A 57 -19.94 14.95 -13.80
CA THR A 57 -21.28 15.05 -13.21
C THR A 57 -21.24 15.30 -11.71
N LEU A 58 -20.22 14.76 -11.01
CA LEU A 58 -20.02 14.97 -9.57
C LEU A 58 -19.68 16.43 -9.23
N TYR A 59 -19.18 17.21 -10.19
CA TYR A 59 -18.77 18.61 -9.99
C TYR A 59 -19.73 19.63 -10.63
N THR A 60 -20.76 19.19 -11.37
CA THR A 60 -21.72 20.05 -12.07
C THR A 60 -22.39 21.09 -11.17
N LYS A 61 -22.67 20.73 -9.92
CA LYS A 61 -23.28 21.63 -8.92
C LYS A 61 -22.41 22.85 -8.61
N TRP A 62 -21.10 22.65 -8.51
CA TRP A 62 -20.15 23.68 -8.08
C TRP A 62 -19.51 24.43 -9.24
N LYS A 63 -19.45 23.81 -10.43
CA LYS A 63 -18.81 24.37 -11.64
C LYS A 63 -17.31 24.66 -11.48
N ARG A 64 -16.69 24.12 -10.44
CA ARG A 64 -15.26 24.18 -10.16
C ARG A 64 -14.82 22.91 -9.44
N VAL A 65 -13.51 22.67 -9.41
CA VAL A 65 -12.92 21.52 -8.72
C VAL A 65 -11.51 21.87 -8.23
N LEU A 66 -11.21 21.54 -6.98
CA LEU A 66 -9.85 21.48 -6.47
C LEU A 66 -9.30 20.07 -6.71
N VAL A 67 -8.17 20.00 -7.42
CA VAL A 67 -7.48 18.75 -7.74
C VAL A 67 -6.15 18.71 -7.00
N LEU A 68 -6.00 17.77 -6.08
CA LEU A 68 -4.71 17.41 -5.48
C LEU A 68 -4.05 16.38 -6.39
N LEU A 69 -2.93 16.76 -7.03
CA LEU A 69 -2.36 16.04 -8.16
C LEU A 69 -0.88 15.75 -7.96
N ASP A 70 -0.50 14.48 -8.06
CA ASP A 70 0.91 14.06 -8.04
C ASP A 70 1.69 14.69 -9.21
N GLU A 71 2.92 15.16 -8.95
CA GLU A 71 3.75 15.86 -9.96
C GLU A 71 4.05 15.03 -11.22
N ASN A 72 4.28 13.71 -11.08
CA ASN A 72 4.57 12.84 -12.22
C ASN A 72 3.29 12.60 -13.03
N VAL A 73 2.15 12.46 -12.35
CA VAL A 73 0.84 12.37 -13.00
C VAL A 73 0.49 13.69 -13.68
N ASN A 74 0.79 14.84 -13.09
CA ASN A 74 0.60 16.15 -13.72
C ASN A 74 1.41 16.27 -15.02
N ALA A 75 2.68 15.87 -14.99
CA ALA A 75 3.55 15.91 -16.17
C ALA A 75 3.01 15.06 -17.34
N LEU A 76 2.31 13.96 -17.05
CA LEU A 76 1.78 13.04 -18.06
C LEU A 76 0.33 13.34 -18.48
N TYR A 77 -0.50 13.83 -17.55
CA TYR A 77 -1.95 13.87 -17.70
C TYR A 77 -2.59 15.23 -17.34
N GLY A 78 -1.81 16.22 -16.88
CA GLY A 78 -2.33 17.53 -16.46
C GLY A 78 -3.16 18.23 -17.53
N ASP A 79 -2.66 18.26 -18.78
CA ASP A 79 -3.38 18.87 -19.90
C ASP A 79 -4.68 18.13 -20.24
N LYS A 80 -4.66 16.80 -20.11
CA LYS A 80 -5.85 15.96 -20.30
C LYS A 80 -6.92 16.26 -19.25
N ILE A 81 -6.52 16.39 -17.98
CA ILE A 81 -7.41 16.75 -16.87
C ILE A 81 -8.03 18.14 -17.12
N ARG A 82 -7.22 19.13 -17.50
CA ARG A 82 -7.71 20.49 -17.81
C ARG A 82 -8.71 20.47 -18.96
N THR A 83 -8.38 19.78 -20.05
CA THR A 83 -9.25 19.66 -21.24
C THR A 83 -10.56 18.96 -20.91
N TYR A 84 -10.52 17.91 -20.09
CA TYR A 84 -11.70 17.19 -19.62
C TYR A 84 -12.67 18.14 -18.89
N PHE A 85 -12.21 18.84 -17.86
CA PHE A 85 -13.08 19.73 -17.09
C PHE A 85 -13.55 20.94 -17.89
N ALA A 86 -12.72 21.50 -18.76
CA ALA A 86 -13.10 22.58 -19.68
C ALA A 86 -14.26 22.15 -20.60
N THR A 87 -14.26 20.92 -21.11
CA THR A 87 -15.34 20.37 -21.95
C THR A 87 -16.70 20.41 -21.25
N TYR A 88 -16.72 20.26 -19.92
CA TYR A 88 -17.93 20.24 -19.11
C TYR A 88 -18.24 21.58 -18.42
N ASN A 89 -17.52 22.66 -18.78
CA ASN A 89 -17.63 23.99 -18.15
C ASN A 89 -17.44 23.92 -16.63
N ILE A 90 -16.39 23.23 -16.19
CA ILE A 90 -15.97 23.12 -14.80
C ILE A 90 -14.56 23.68 -14.71
N GLU A 91 -14.32 24.62 -13.81
CA GLU A 91 -13.01 25.27 -13.65
C GLU A 91 -12.07 24.44 -12.74
N PRO A 92 -10.96 23.87 -13.26
CA PRO A 92 -10.04 23.09 -12.44
C PRO A 92 -8.94 23.95 -11.82
N THR A 93 -8.83 23.93 -10.50
CA THR A 93 -7.65 24.42 -9.76
C THR A 93 -6.77 23.23 -9.39
N LEU A 94 -5.57 23.15 -9.98
CA LEU A 94 -4.63 22.06 -9.70
C LEU A 94 -3.64 22.49 -8.61
N HIS A 95 -3.65 21.80 -7.48
CA HIS A 95 -2.57 21.84 -6.49
C HIS A 95 -1.64 20.65 -6.74
N VAL A 96 -0.51 20.92 -7.38
CA VAL A 96 0.49 19.90 -7.72
C VAL A 96 1.45 19.74 -6.55
N PHE A 97 1.69 18.50 -6.13
CA PHE A 97 2.57 18.19 -5.01
C PHE A 97 3.60 17.12 -5.37
N LYS A 98 4.69 17.11 -4.61
CA LYS A 98 5.76 16.13 -4.75
C LYS A 98 5.35 14.80 -4.14
N GLY A 99 5.29 13.75 -4.96
CA GLY A 99 5.02 12.39 -4.51
C GLY A 99 6.18 11.75 -3.75
N GLY A 100 6.03 10.48 -3.40
CA GLY A 100 7.07 9.67 -2.78
C GLY A 100 7.07 9.64 -1.24
N GLU A 101 7.51 8.52 -0.66
CA GLU A 101 7.28 8.13 0.73
C GLU A 101 7.85 9.12 1.76
N LEU A 102 8.92 9.86 1.44
CA LEU A 102 9.45 10.90 2.33
C LEU A 102 8.50 12.09 2.48
N ASN A 103 7.67 12.33 1.47
CA ASN A 103 6.63 13.36 1.47
C ASN A 103 5.32 12.86 2.13
N LYS A 104 5.26 11.60 2.60
CA LYS A 104 4.12 11.07 3.36
C LYS A 104 4.15 11.52 4.82
N ASN A 105 4.08 12.82 5.04
CA ASN A 105 4.29 13.45 6.33
C ASN A 105 3.26 14.57 6.61
N MET A 106 3.38 15.21 7.78
CA MET A 106 2.45 16.24 8.22
C MET A 106 2.56 17.52 7.37
N ASP A 107 3.75 17.88 6.89
CA ASP A 107 3.95 19.11 6.13
C ASP A 107 3.20 19.05 4.79
N THR A 108 3.27 17.92 4.07
CA THR A 108 2.49 17.72 2.85
C THR A 108 0.98 17.72 3.13
N MET A 109 0.55 17.11 4.24
CA MET A 109 -0.86 17.11 4.65
C MET A 109 -1.36 18.54 4.91
N LEU A 110 -0.58 19.37 5.61
CA LEU A 110 -0.91 20.77 5.86
C LEU A 110 -0.91 21.60 4.57
N GLY A 111 -0.01 21.32 3.62
CA GLY A 111 -0.05 21.93 2.29
C GLY A 111 -1.37 21.67 1.55
N PHE A 112 -1.99 20.49 1.74
CA PHE A 112 -3.33 20.21 1.21
C PHE A 112 -4.42 20.98 1.95
N VAL A 113 -4.31 21.15 3.26
CA VAL A 113 -5.22 22.00 4.04
C VAL A 113 -5.16 23.44 3.55
N ASP A 114 -3.96 23.98 3.36
CA ASP A 114 -3.75 25.33 2.81
C ASP A 114 -4.36 25.45 1.40
N ALA A 115 -4.23 24.42 0.56
CA ALA A 115 -4.86 24.39 -0.76
C ALA A 115 -6.39 24.43 -0.68
N MET A 116 -7.00 23.70 0.27
CA MET A 116 -8.45 23.72 0.50
C MET A 116 -8.93 25.10 0.97
N ASP A 117 -8.18 25.75 1.86
CA ASP A 117 -8.51 27.09 2.36
C ASP A 117 -8.36 28.16 1.28
N ASN A 118 -7.25 28.15 0.53
CA ASN A 118 -7.02 29.08 -0.58
C ASN A 118 -8.06 28.93 -1.70
N PHE A 119 -8.53 27.72 -1.96
CA PHE A 119 -9.62 27.46 -2.90
C PHE A 119 -10.99 27.95 -2.39
N GLY A 120 -11.11 28.19 -1.08
CA GLY A 120 -12.39 28.50 -0.44
C GLY A 120 -13.35 27.32 -0.52
N LEU A 121 -12.87 26.11 -0.19
CA LEU A 121 -13.66 24.89 -0.27
C LEU A 121 -14.88 24.97 0.65
N ILE A 122 -16.08 24.70 0.10
CA ILE A 122 -17.31 24.72 0.90
C ILE A 122 -17.60 23.33 1.49
N ARG A 123 -18.35 23.27 2.60
CA ARG A 123 -18.42 22.07 3.48
C ARG A 123 -18.74 20.73 2.78
N LYS A 124 -19.56 20.72 1.74
CA LYS A 124 -19.97 19.48 1.03
C LYS A 124 -19.31 19.33 -0.35
N GLU A 125 -18.50 20.30 -0.78
CA GLU A 125 -17.76 20.24 -2.05
C GLU A 125 -16.64 19.21 -1.95
N PRO A 126 -16.60 18.20 -2.83
CA PRO A 126 -15.57 17.17 -2.76
C PRO A 126 -14.25 17.67 -3.34
N VAL A 127 -13.14 17.25 -2.73
CA VAL A 127 -11.81 17.39 -3.32
C VAL A 127 -11.56 16.24 -4.30
N LEU A 128 -10.95 16.51 -5.46
CA LEU A 128 -10.47 15.45 -6.36
C LEU A 128 -9.02 15.10 -6.03
N VAL A 129 -8.73 13.82 -5.79
CA VAL A 129 -7.38 13.32 -5.58
C VAL A 129 -6.98 12.44 -6.75
N VAL A 130 -5.87 12.77 -7.41
CA VAL A 130 -5.37 12.02 -8.57
C VAL A 130 -3.91 11.63 -8.34
N GLY A 131 -3.64 10.34 -8.16
CA GLY A 131 -2.30 9.84 -7.85
C GLY A 131 -2.28 8.39 -7.40
N GLY A 132 -1.13 7.92 -6.89
CA GLY A 132 -1.00 6.59 -6.31
C GLY A 132 -1.59 6.47 -4.90
N GLY A 133 -1.33 5.34 -4.23
CA GLY A 133 -1.80 5.11 -2.85
C GLY A 133 -1.34 6.19 -1.86
N LEU A 134 -0.11 6.69 -2.00
CA LEU A 134 0.42 7.77 -1.16
C LEU A 134 -0.39 9.06 -1.28
N ALA A 135 -0.77 9.44 -2.51
CA ALA A 135 -1.60 10.62 -2.75
C ALA A 135 -2.95 10.49 -2.04
N SER A 136 -3.59 9.33 -2.22
CA SER A 136 -4.88 9.00 -1.60
C SER A 136 -4.83 9.01 -0.08
N ASP A 137 -3.75 8.51 0.52
CA ASP A 137 -3.59 8.44 1.98
C ASP A 137 -3.44 9.83 2.60
N ILE A 138 -2.55 10.67 2.07
CA ILE A 138 -2.30 12.01 2.62
C ILE A 138 -3.54 12.88 2.41
N ALA A 139 -4.09 12.89 1.19
CA ALA A 139 -5.26 13.70 0.86
C ALA A 139 -6.51 13.23 1.60
N GLY A 140 -6.71 11.92 1.74
CA GLY A 140 -7.80 11.36 2.53
C GLY A 140 -7.70 11.77 3.99
N TYR A 141 -6.51 11.77 4.59
CA TYR A 141 -6.32 12.21 5.97
C TYR A 141 -6.50 13.72 6.15
N ALA A 142 -6.03 14.52 5.18
CA ALA A 142 -6.33 15.95 5.12
C ALA A 142 -7.85 16.20 5.06
N CYS A 143 -8.58 15.47 4.22
CA CYS A 143 -10.04 15.59 4.11
C CYS A 143 -10.78 15.10 5.36
N ALA A 144 -10.29 14.06 6.03
CA ALA A 144 -10.85 13.59 7.31
C ALA A 144 -10.72 14.68 8.39
N SER A 145 -9.60 15.40 8.39
CA SER A 145 -9.28 16.42 9.39
C SER A 145 -9.90 17.78 9.07
N TYR A 146 -9.99 18.15 7.79
CA TYR A 146 -10.48 19.45 7.34
C TYR A 146 -11.97 19.61 7.70
N ARG A 147 -12.25 20.59 8.56
CA ARG A 147 -13.58 20.84 9.17
C ARG A 147 -14.21 19.58 9.79
N ARG A 148 -13.37 18.68 10.32
CA ARG A 148 -13.71 17.41 10.98
C ARG A 148 -14.34 16.32 10.09
N SER A 149 -14.55 16.60 8.80
CA SER A 149 -14.89 15.65 7.74
C SER A 149 -15.28 16.44 6.50
N THR A 150 -14.57 16.18 5.41
CA THR A 150 -14.78 16.76 4.08
C THR A 150 -14.82 15.65 3.04
N ASN A 151 -15.74 15.78 2.09
CA ASN A 151 -15.91 14.83 1.01
C ASN A 151 -14.70 14.84 0.08
N TYR A 152 -14.39 13.70 -0.51
CA TYR A 152 -13.37 13.60 -1.55
C TYR A 152 -13.66 12.45 -2.51
N ILE A 153 -13.03 12.51 -3.67
CA ILE A 153 -13.11 11.52 -4.75
C ILE A 153 -11.70 11.09 -5.09
N ARG A 154 -11.49 9.79 -5.32
CA ARG A 154 -10.19 9.23 -5.70
C ARG A 154 -10.15 8.84 -7.18
N VAL A 155 -9.05 9.14 -7.84
CA VAL A 155 -8.64 8.55 -9.13
C VAL A 155 -7.24 7.98 -8.93
N SER A 156 -7.16 6.66 -8.80
CA SER A 156 -5.89 6.00 -8.53
C SER A 156 -5.10 5.71 -9.82
N THR A 157 -3.80 5.99 -9.83
CA THR A 157 -2.94 5.89 -11.02
C THR A 157 -1.86 4.80 -10.94
N THR A 158 -1.72 4.14 -9.78
CA THR A 158 -0.74 3.06 -9.55
C THR A 158 -1.45 1.74 -9.34
N LEU A 159 -0.78 0.60 -9.60
CA LEU A 159 -1.39 -0.71 -9.37
C LEU A 159 -1.76 -0.89 -7.89
N ILE A 160 -0.85 -0.62 -6.94
CA ILE A 160 -1.15 -0.66 -5.49
C ILE A 160 -2.38 0.18 -5.17
N GLY A 161 -2.46 1.40 -5.67
CA GLY A 161 -3.62 2.25 -5.41
C GLY A 161 -4.91 1.67 -6.01
N LEU A 162 -4.84 1.08 -7.21
CA LEU A 162 -6.00 0.54 -7.93
C LEU A 162 -6.58 -0.74 -7.30
N ILE A 163 -5.77 -1.53 -6.59
CA ILE A 163 -6.22 -2.82 -6.03
C ILE A 163 -6.14 -2.94 -4.51
N ASP A 164 -5.49 -1.99 -3.81
CA ASP A 164 -5.35 -2.00 -2.35
C ASP A 164 -5.55 -0.61 -1.72
N ALA A 165 -4.58 0.30 -1.85
CA ALA A 165 -4.56 1.53 -1.05
C ALA A 165 -5.78 2.43 -1.30
N SER A 166 -6.27 2.55 -2.54
CA SER A 166 -7.51 3.29 -2.83
C SER A 166 -8.78 2.44 -2.76
N ILE A 167 -8.68 1.16 -2.38
CA ILE A 167 -9.81 0.29 -2.04
C ILE A 167 -10.06 0.29 -0.53
N SER A 168 -9.02 0.52 0.27
CA SER A 168 -9.19 0.76 1.70
C SER A 168 -9.78 2.15 1.99
N ILE A 169 -10.40 2.30 3.17
CA ILE A 169 -10.78 3.61 3.74
C ILE A 169 -9.73 4.13 4.72
N LYS A 170 -8.65 3.37 4.91
CA LYS A 170 -7.51 3.77 5.74
C LYS A 170 -6.75 4.85 5.03
N VAL A 171 -6.55 5.96 5.72
CA VAL A 171 -5.81 7.12 5.22
C VAL A 171 -4.85 7.57 6.31
N GLY A 172 -3.70 8.11 5.95
CA GLY A 172 -2.73 8.52 6.96
C GLY A 172 -1.37 8.93 6.44
N ILE A 173 -0.52 9.29 7.39
CA ILE A 173 0.84 9.76 7.18
C ILE A 173 1.80 9.07 8.14
N ASN A 174 3.08 9.13 7.80
CA ASN A 174 4.15 8.66 8.65
C ASN A 174 4.45 9.70 9.74
N HIS A 175 4.95 9.24 10.89
CA HIS A 175 5.44 10.11 11.95
C HIS A 175 6.83 9.64 12.42
N GLY A 176 7.86 10.45 12.17
CA GLY A 176 9.25 10.03 12.33
C GLY A 176 9.53 8.78 11.47
N LYS A 177 10.04 7.71 12.09
CA LYS A 177 10.32 6.43 11.42
C LYS A 177 9.13 5.45 11.42
N LEU A 178 7.95 5.89 11.88
CA LEU A 178 6.79 5.02 12.09
C LEU A 178 5.81 5.18 10.94
N LYS A 179 5.66 4.14 10.13
CA LYS A 179 4.78 4.10 8.96
C LYS A 179 3.30 4.18 9.37
N ASN A 180 2.51 4.98 8.65
CA ASN A 180 1.04 5.13 8.82
C ASN A 180 0.58 5.38 10.27
N ARG A 181 1.38 6.09 11.08
CA ARG A 181 1.11 6.25 12.51
C ARG A 181 -0.03 7.22 12.81
N LEU A 182 -0.21 8.25 12.00
CA LEU A 182 -1.28 9.24 12.16
C LEU A 182 -2.25 9.07 10.99
N GLY A 183 -3.54 8.94 11.27
CA GLY A 183 -4.50 8.63 10.22
C GLY A 183 -5.95 8.63 10.68
N ALA A 184 -6.82 8.17 9.78
CA ALA A 184 -8.24 8.00 10.01
C ALA A 184 -8.78 6.83 9.18
N PHE A 185 -9.97 6.36 9.56
CA PHE A 185 -10.83 5.58 8.68
C PHE A 185 -11.82 6.55 8.03
N HIS A 186 -11.54 6.98 6.81
CA HIS A 186 -12.33 8.00 6.10
C HIS A 186 -12.58 7.56 4.67
N CYS A 187 -13.83 7.26 4.33
CA CYS A 187 -14.18 6.78 2.99
C CYS A 187 -14.33 7.94 1.99
N PRO A 188 -13.89 7.78 0.73
CA PRO A 188 -14.23 8.72 -0.33
C PRO A 188 -15.72 8.59 -0.68
N GLN A 189 -16.28 9.54 -1.44
CA GLN A 189 -17.60 9.33 -2.03
C GLN A 189 -17.56 8.27 -3.12
N VAL A 190 -16.57 8.37 -4.00
CA VAL A 190 -16.35 7.46 -5.13
C VAL A 190 -14.85 7.29 -5.36
N THR A 191 -14.43 6.07 -5.69
CA THR A 191 -13.11 5.79 -6.26
C THR A 191 -13.27 5.35 -7.72
N PHE A 192 -12.69 6.11 -8.65
CA PHE A 192 -12.61 5.71 -10.05
C PHE A 192 -11.37 4.83 -10.27
N LEU A 193 -11.63 3.67 -10.87
CA LEU A 193 -10.63 2.64 -11.15
C LEU A 193 -10.39 2.60 -12.66
N ASP A 194 -9.40 3.36 -13.10
CA ASP A 194 -8.95 3.41 -14.50
C ASP A 194 -7.61 2.72 -14.66
N PHE A 195 -7.67 1.47 -15.11
CA PHE A 195 -6.46 0.68 -15.31
C PHE A 195 -5.64 1.16 -16.51
N GLN A 196 -6.10 2.12 -17.32
CA GLN A 196 -5.30 2.66 -18.42
C GLN A 196 -4.09 3.47 -17.94
N PHE A 197 -4.08 3.96 -16.69
CA PHE A 197 -2.88 4.58 -16.10
C PHE A 197 -1.68 3.61 -16.02
N LEU A 198 -1.92 2.29 -15.97
CA LEU A 198 -0.85 1.29 -15.97
C LEU A 198 -0.02 1.28 -17.26
N LYS A 199 -0.50 1.92 -18.34
CA LYS A 199 0.24 2.08 -19.59
C LYS A 199 1.56 2.84 -19.39
N THR A 200 1.56 3.87 -18.55
CA THR A 200 2.73 4.73 -18.29
C THR A 200 3.44 4.37 -16.99
N LEU A 201 2.86 3.50 -16.18
CA LEU A 201 3.46 3.11 -14.91
C LEU A 201 4.75 2.30 -15.12
N PRO A 202 5.88 2.64 -14.44
CA PRO A 202 7.11 1.89 -14.52
C PRO A 202 6.93 0.41 -14.17
N VAL A 203 7.70 -0.49 -14.79
CA VAL A 203 7.57 -1.94 -14.57
C VAL A 203 7.84 -2.31 -13.11
N GLY A 204 8.81 -1.68 -12.46
CA GLY A 204 9.06 -1.87 -11.02
C GLY A 204 7.84 -1.55 -10.15
N GLN A 205 7.04 -0.54 -10.50
CA GLN A 205 5.80 -0.20 -9.80
C GLN A 205 4.64 -1.18 -10.10
N ILE A 206 4.60 -1.75 -11.31
CA ILE A 206 3.67 -2.84 -11.63
C ILE A 206 4.02 -4.07 -10.80
N ARG A 207 5.30 -4.45 -10.73
CA ARG A 207 5.78 -5.55 -9.90
C ARG A 207 5.49 -5.32 -8.41
N ASN A 208 5.74 -4.10 -7.94
CA ASN A 208 5.44 -3.67 -6.58
C ASN A 208 3.95 -3.94 -6.22
N GLY A 209 3.01 -3.57 -7.09
CA GLY A 209 1.60 -3.85 -6.88
C GLY A 209 1.15 -5.30 -7.14
N PHE A 210 1.90 -6.07 -7.95
CA PHE A 210 1.61 -7.48 -8.19
C PHE A 210 1.66 -8.29 -6.90
N ALA A 211 2.61 -7.97 -6.02
CA ALA A 211 2.76 -8.61 -4.71
C ALA A 211 1.48 -8.55 -3.85
N GLU A 212 0.73 -7.44 -3.92
CA GLU A 212 -0.52 -7.28 -3.16
C GLU A 212 -1.67 -8.13 -3.73
N ILE A 213 -1.64 -8.42 -5.03
CA ILE A 213 -2.57 -9.35 -5.65
C ILE A 213 -2.20 -10.79 -5.26
N MET A 214 -0.91 -11.12 -5.18
CA MET A 214 -0.45 -12.41 -4.60
C MET A 214 -0.90 -12.54 -3.15
N LYS A 215 -0.77 -11.49 -2.33
CA LYS A 215 -1.21 -11.45 -0.93
C LYS A 215 -2.65 -11.89 -0.76
N ILE A 216 -3.59 -11.28 -1.49
CA ILE A 216 -4.99 -11.63 -1.30
C ILE A 216 -5.35 -12.99 -1.93
N SER A 217 -4.77 -13.31 -3.08
CA SER A 217 -5.16 -14.51 -3.83
C SER A 217 -4.69 -15.80 -3.16
N HIS A 218 -3.47 -15.84 -2.63
CA HIS A 218 -2.96 -17.05 -1.96
C HIS A 218 -3.76 -17.41 -0.69
N CYS A 219 -4.35 -16.43 -0.01
CA CYS A 219 -5.17 -16.65 1.19
C CYS A 219 -6.68 -16.75 0.94
N ALA A 220 -7.22 -16.16 -0.14
CA ALA A 220 -8.66 -15.95 -0.24
C ALA A 220 -9.26 -15.93 -1.65
N GLU A 221 -8.47 -16.00 -2.73
CA GLU A 221 -8.99 -16.00 -4.10
C GLU A 221 -8.15 -16.92 -5.01
N LYS A 222 -8.51 -18.21 -5.02
CA LYS A 222 -7.81 -19.25 -5.78
C LYS A 222 -7.82 -19.02 -7.29
N ARG A 223 -8.91 -18.48 -7.86
CA ARG A 223 -9.02 -18.24 -9.30
C ARG A 223 -8.02 -17.16 -9.73
N VAL A 224 -7.87 -16.11 -8.94
CA VAL A 224 -6.86 -15.08 -9.16
C VAL A 224 -5.48 -15.71 -9.07
N TRP A 225 -5.21 -16.52 -8.03
CA TRP A 225 -3.92 -17.20 -7.88
C TRP A 225 -3.55 -18.01 -9.12
N ASP A 226 -4.49 -18.82 -9.64
CA ASP A 226 -4.28 -19.64 -10.84
C ASP A 226 -3.96 -18.79 -12.09
N LEU A 227 -4.61 -17.63 -12.22
CA LEU A 227 -4.31 -16.69 -13.30
C LEU A 227 -2.94 -16.04 -13.12
N LEU A 228 -2.52 -15.72 -11.88
CA LEU A 228 -1.19 -15.20 -11.61
C LEU A 228 -0.10 -16.23 -11.94
N VAL A 229 -0.27 -17.49 -11.54
CA VAL A 229 0.66 -18.58 -11.87
C VAL A 229 0.79 -18.73 -13.38
N LYS A 230 -0.33 -18.67 -14.11
CA LYS A 230 -0.34 -18.88 -15.56
C LYS A 230 0.20 -17.69 -16.37
N TYR A 231 -0.05 -16.45 -15.95
CA TYR A 231 0.19 -15.25 -16.75
C TYR A 231 1.10 -14.20 -16.09
N GLY A 232 1.62 -14.48 -14.89
CA GLY A 232 2.32 -13.51 -14.03
C GLY A 232 3.40 -12.69 -14.74
N PRO A 233 4.41 -13.32 -15.37
CA PRO A 233 5.47 -12.60 -16.08
C PRO A 233 4.90 -11.67 -17.17
N GLN A 234 3.96 -12.16 -17.98
CA GLN A 234 3.33 -11.33 -19.02
C GLN A 234 2.52 -10.18 -18.43
N LEU A 235 1.79 -10.40 -17.33
CA LEU A 235 1.04 -9.34 -16.64
C LEU A 235 1.98 -8.23 -16.15
N VAL A 236 3.14 -8.56 -15.60
CA VAL A 236 4.11 -7.55 -15.13
C VAL A 236 4.73 -6.78 -16.30
N GLU A 237 5.28 -7.48 -17.29
CA GLU A 237 6.01 -6.86 -18.39
C GLU A 237 5.14 -5.98 -19.30
N THR A 238 3.86 -6.33 -19.43
CA THR A 238 2.92 -5.62 -20.32
C THR A 238 2.11 -4.55 -19.58
N GLY A 239 2.43 -4.25 -18.32
CA GLY A 239 1.65 -3.34 -17.49
C GLY A 239 0.18 -3.78 -17.40
N PHE A 240 -0.03 -5.05 -17.08
CA PHE A 240 -1.33 -5.74 -17.06
C PHE A 240 -2.02 -5.72 -18.44
N GLY A 241 -1.27 -5.81 -19.53
CA GLY A 241 -1.79 -5.79 -20.90
C GLY A 241 -2.14 -4.40 -21.44
N ARG A 242 -1.68 -3.32 -20.79
CA ARG A 242 -1.97 -1.92 -21.21
C ARG A 242 -0.83 -1.25 -21.96
N LYS A 243 0.38 -1.81 -21.87
CA LYS A 243 1.54 -1.38 -22.66
C LYS A 243 1.46 -1.93 -24.09
N GLU A 244 2.30 -1.43 -24.97
CA GLU A 244 2.26 -1.72 -26.42
C GLU A 244 2.45 -3.20 -26.75
N ASN A 245 3.19 -3.94 -25.91
CA ASN A 245 3.40 -5.38 -26.02
C ASN A 245 2.25 -6.23 -25.43
N GLY A 246 1.17 -5.60 -24.94
CA GLY A 246 -0.01 -6.30 -24.42
C GLY A 246 -0.92 -6.85 -25.52
N SER A 247 -1.70 -7.87 -25.20
CA SER A 247 -2.74 -8.42 -26.09
C SER A 247 -4.14 -8.19 -25.49
N ALA A 248 -5.18 -8.24 -26.33
CA ALA A 248 -6.57 -8.13 -25.87
C ALA A 248 -6.97 -9.27 -24.90
N GLU A 249 -6.48 -10.49 -25.14
CA GLU A 249 -6.66 -11.62 -24.24
C GLU A 249 -6.01 -11.35 -22.87
N LEU A 250 -4.77 -10.87 -22.86
CA LEU A 250 -4.08 -10.56 -21.61
C LEU A 250 -4.72 -9.38 -20.87
N LYS A 251 -5.24 -8.38 -21.59
CA LYS A 251 -6.03 -7.28 -21.01
C LYS A 251 -7.26 -7.83 -20.28
N ALA A 252 -7.98 -8.77 -20.90
CA ALA A 252 -9.17 -9.40 -20.32
C ALA A 252 -8.83 -10.24 -19.08
N VAL A 253 -7.72 -11.00 -19.10
CA VAL A 253 -7.21 -11.74 -17.93
C VAL A 253 -6.87 -10.77 -16.79
N ALA A 254 -6.14 -9.70 -17.09
CA ALA A 254 -5.81 -8.66 -16.11
C ALA A 254 -7.06 -8.00 -15.51
N ASP A 255 -8.09 -7.74 -16.33
CA ASP A 255 -9.37 -7.21 -15.87
C ASP A 255 -10.07 -8.17 -14.92
N GLU A 256 -10.07 -9.48 -15.22
CA GLU A 256 -10.61 -10.51 -14.34
C GLU A 256 -9.86 -10.54 -12.99
N VAL A 257 -8.52 -10.59 -13.04
CA VAL A 257 -7.63 -10.59 -11.88
C VAL A 257 -7.91 -9.41 -10.97
N CYS A 258 -7.85 -8.19 -11.49
CA CYS A 258 -8.00 -6.99 -10.67
C CYS A 258 -9.41 -6.90 -10.09
N ARG A 259 -10.46 -7.16 -10.88
CA ARG A 259 -11.85 -7.09 -10.41
C ARG A 259 -12.12 -8.08 -9.26
N ARG A 260 -11.65 -9.32 -9.40
CA ARG A 260 -11.81 -10.35 -8.37
C ARG A 260 -11.01 -10.01 -7.10
N ALA A 261 -9.77 -9.56 -7.25
CA ALA A 261 -8.94 -9.15 -6.13
C ALA A 261 -9.57 -8.00 -5.34
N ILE A 262 -10.03 -6.94 -6.03
CA ILE A 262 -10.75 -5.81 -5.40
C ILE A 262 -12.00 -6.29 -4.68
N PHE A 263 -12.82 -7.10 -5.34
CA PHE A 263 -14.06 -7.62 -4.74
C PHE A 263 -13.77 -8.43 -3.47
N LYS A 264 -12.78 -9.33 -3.52
CA LYS A 264 -12.39 -10.12 -2.36
C LYS A 264 -11.86 -9.25 -1.22
N MET A 265 -11.10 -8.20 -1.52
CA MET A 265 -10.61 -7.27 -0.50
C MET A 265 -11.78 -6.57 0.19
N LEU A 266 -12.76 -6.12 -0.58
CA LEU A 266 -13.97 -5.50 -0.04
C LEU A 266 -14.79 -6.48 0.81
N GLU A 267 -14.95 -7.74 0.39
CA GLU A 267 -15.64 -8.77 1.19
C GLU A 267 -14.97 -8.98 2.55
N LEU A 268 -13.63 -8.95 2.61
CA LEU A 268 -12.86 -9.17 3.83
C LEU A 268 -12.87 -7.95 4.76
N GLU A 269 -12.81 -6.73 4.21
CA GLU A 269 -12.65 -5.51 5.01
C GLU A 269 -13.97 -4.82 5.37
N SER A 270 -15.02 -4.93 4.53
CA SER A 270 -16.31 -4.27 4.78
C SER A 270 -16.97 -4.64 6.13
N PRO A 271 -16.90 -5.89 6.65
CA PRO A 271 -17.43 -6.20 7.98
C PRO A 271 -16.51 -5.72 9.12
N ASN A 272 -15.35 -5.14 8.81
CA ASN A 272 -14.30 -4.79 9.79
C ASN A 272 -13.60 -3.46 9.46
N LEU A 273 -14.36 -2.46 8.98
CA LEU A 273 -13.82 -1.22 8.43
C LEU A 273 -12.97 -0.38 9.41
N HIS A 274 -13.14 -0.55 10.72
CA HIS A 274 -12.35 0.10 11.76
C HIS A 274 -11.33 -0.83 12.43
N GLU A 275 -11.08 -2.01 11.85
CA GLU A 275 -10.13 -3.02 12.35
C GLU A 275 -10.38 -3.42 13.82
N ILE A 276 -11.66 -3.51 14.22
CA ILE A 276 -12.03 -3.99 15.57
C ILE A 276 -11.65 -5.48 15.72
N GLY A 277 -11.88 -6.26 14.67
CA GLY A 277 -11.34 -7.61 14.55
C GLY A 277 -9.89 -7.58 14.04
N LEU A 278 -8.99 -8.29 14.72
CA LEU A 278 -7.56 -8.26 14.40
C LEU A 278 -7.06 -9.50 13.62
N ASP A 279 -7.91 -10.53 13.46
CA ASP A 279 -7.65 -11.68 12.59
C ASP A 279 -7.99 -11.31 11.15
N ARG A 280 -7.02 -10.68 10.48
CA ARG A 280 -7.22 -10.04 9.17
C ARG A 280 -6.45 -10.75 8.08
N VAL A 281 -7.18 -11.37 7.16
CA VAL A 281 -6.61 -12.09 6.02
C VAL A 281 -5.70 -11.19 5.18
N ILE A 282 -6.12 -9.94 4.95
CA ILE A 282 -5.33 -8.98 4.15
C ILE A 282 -4.05 -8.49 4.86
N ALA A 283 -3.81 -8.91 6.11
CA ALA A 283 -2.56 -8.66 6.83
C ALA A 283 -1.51 -9.76 6.58
N SER A 284 -1.77 -10.70 5.66
CA SER A 284 -0.73 -11.59 5.14
C SER A 284 0.43 -10.78 4.54
N GLY A 285 1.66 -11.23 4.75
CA GLY A 285 2.86 -10.50 4.34
C GLY A 285 3.14 -9.21 5.11
N HIS A 286 2.44 -8.95 6.22
CA HIS A 286 2.57 -7.73 7.03
C HIS A 286 2.91 -8.01 8.50
N GLY A 287 3.52 -9.16 8.81
CA GLY A 287 4.00 -9.50 10.16
C GLY A 287 5.45 -9.08 10.41
N ILE A 288 6.29 -9.19 9.37
CA ILE A 288 7.72 -8.92 9.34
C ILE A 288 8.04 -7.74 8.42
N SER A 289 7.31 -7.65 7.30
CA SER A 289 7.61 -6.67 6.25
C SER A 289 7.68 -5.22 6.69
N PRO A 290 6.89 -4.70 7.67
CA PRO A 290 7.00 -3.29 8.04
C PRO A 290 8.38 -2.91 8.60
N THR A 291 9.02 -3.83 9.33
CA THR A 291 10.39 -3.65 9.83
C THR A 291 11.42 -3.89 8.74
N LEU A 292 11.23 -4.94 7.93
CA LEU A 292 12.16 -5.32 6.86
C LEU A 292 12.22 -4.26 5.75
N GLU A 293 11.09 -3.66 5.38
CA GLU A 293 10.97 -2.65 4.33
C GLU A 293 11.95 -1.48 4.55
N LEU A 294 12.07 -1.05 5.81
CA LEU A 294 12.86 0.11 6.22
C LEU A 294 14.28 -0.24 6.69
N ALA A 295 14.62 -1.53 6.77
CA ALA A 295 15.92 -1.97 7.28
C ALA A 295 17.10 -1.68 6.34
N PRO A 296 17.04 -2.01 5.03
CA PRO A 296 18.09 -1.61 4.10
C PRO A 296 17.96 -0.14 3.69
N PHE A 297 19.06 0.43 3.17
CA PHE A 297 19.06 1.75 2.57
C PHE A 297 19.66 1.70 1.14
N PRO A 298 18.94 2.19 0.11
CA PRO A 298 17.55 2.68 0.15
C PRO A 298 16.56 1.62 0.65
N PRO A 299 15.38 2.02 1.17
CA PRO A 299 14.35 1.07 1.59
C PRO A 299 13.94 0.12 0.47
N LEU A 300 13.48 -1.08 0.82
CA LEU A 300 12.84 -1.95 -0.16
C LEU A 300 11.51 -1.32 -0.60
N ARG A 301 11.13 -1.55 -1.85
CA ARG A 301 9.74 -1.35 -2.27
C ARG A 301 8.84 -2.25 -1.45
N HIS A 302 7.68 -1.71 -1.09
CA HIS A 302 6.68 -2.37 -0.26
C HIS A 302 6.38 -3.81 -0.71
N GLY A 303 6.06 -4.00 -1.99
CA GLY A 303 5.77 -5.29 -2.63
C GLY A 303 6.88 -6.32 -2.48
N HIS A 304 8.15 -5.88 -2.50
CA HIS A 304 9.29 -6.77 -2.27
C HIS A 304 9.39 -7.17 -0.80
N ALA A 305 9.21 -6.24 0.13
CA ALA A 305 9.23 -6.53 1.56
C ALA A 305 8.10 -7.49 1.98
N ILE A 306 6.87 -7.28 1.49
CA ILE A 306 5.75 -8.20 1.79
C ILE A 306 5.96 -9.58 1.15
N THR A 307 6.63 -9.66 0.00
CA THR A 307 6.90 -10.96 -0.64
C THR A 307 7.93 -11.78 0.15
N VAL A 308 8.92 -11.14 0.76
CA VAL A 308 9.87 -11.82 1.66
C VAL A 308 9.15 -12.36 2.90
N ASP A 309 8.28 -11.56 3.51
CA ASP A 309 7.43 -11.97 4.64
C ASP A 309 6.52 -13.16 4.26
N MET A 310 5.81 -13.07 3.14
CA MET A 310 4.98 -14.18 2.67
C MET A 310 5.82 -15.41 2.30
N SER A 311 7.03 -15.26 1.75
CA SER A 311 7.91 -16.39 1.48
C SER A 311 8.32 -17.12 2.77
N TYR A 312 8.55 -16.37 3.85
CA TYR A 312 8.72 -16.93 5.19
C TYR A 312 7.46 -17.68 5.66
N THR A 313 6.26 -17.08 5.56
CA THR A 313 5.03 -17.75 6.01
C THR A 313 4.63 -18.95 5.15
N ILE A 314 5.02 -19.00 3.87
CA ILE A 314 4.82 -20.16 2.99
C ILE A 314 5.70 -21.34 3.42
N ILE A 315 6.96 -21.09 3.80
CA ILE A 315 7.84 -22.12 4.38
C ILE A 315 7.25 -22.64 5.69
N LEU A 316 6.74 -21.74 6.55
CA LEU A 316 6.07 -22.11 7.79
C LEU A 316 4.79 -22.94 7.55
N SER A 317 3.92 -22.51 6.63
CA SER A 317 2.72 -23.24 6.22
C SER A 317 3.05 -24.66 5.78
N HIS A 318 4.07 -24.81 4.93
CA HIS A 318 4.53 -26.13 4.48
C HIS A 318 5.10 -26.95 5.64
N ALA A 319 5.93 -26.37 6.52
CA ALA A 319 6.48 -27.06 7.69
C ALA A 319 5.40 -27.55 8.65
N ARG A 320 4.27 -26.82 8.75
CA ARG A 320 3.08 -27.19 9.54
C ARG A 320 2.11 -28.12 8.78
N GLY A 321 2.44 -28.55 7.57
CA GLY A 321 1.60 -29.45 6.77
C GLY A 321 0.31 -28.81 6.22
N LEU A 322 0.23 -27.48 6.20
CA LEU A 322 -0.92 -26.75 5.64
C LEU A 322 -0.87 -26.65 4.11
N LEU A 323 0.33 -26.75 3.54
CA LEU A 323 0.61 -26.76 2.11
C LEU A 323 1.46 -27.97 1.73
N THR A 324 1.29 -28.45 0.50
CA THR A 324 2.18 -29.46 -0.09
C THR A 324 3.49 -28.86 -0.57
N ALA A 325 4.47 -29.72 -0.90
CA ALA A 325 5.74 -29.28 -1.47
C ALA A 325 5.55 -28.61 -2.84
N GLU A 326 4.60 -29.10 -3.64
CA GLU A 326 4.24 -28.54 -4.94
C GLU A 326 3.64 -27.13 -4.80
N GLU A 327 2.74 -26.93 -3.83
CA GLU A 327 2.14 -25.62 -3.56
C GLU A 327 3.20 -24.62 -3.08
N ARG A 328 4.11 -25.04 -2.19
CA ARG A 328 5.26 -24.23 -1.79
C ARG A 328 6.11 -23.86 -3.00
N ASP A 329 6.47 -24.83 -3.84
CA ASP A 329 7.33 -24.60 -5.01
C ASP A 329 6.67 -23.69 -6.06
N GLU A 330 5.35 -23.77 -6.21
CA GLU A 330 4.56 -22.90 -7.07
C GLU A 330 4.66 -21.43 -6.63
N TRP A 331 4.57 -21.13 -5.33
CA TRP A 331 4.77 -19.78 -4.79
C TRP A 331 6.10 -19.19 -5.21
N PHE A 332 7.18 -19.93 -4.93
CA PHE A 332 8.53 -19.44 -5.21
C PHE A 332 8.79 -19.32 -6.71
N THR A 333 8.25 -20.24 -7.52
CA THR A 333 8.35 -20.17 -8.98
C THR A 333 7.65 -18.92 -9.52
N LEU A 334 6.44 -18.61 -9.05
CA LEU A 334 5.71 -17.40 -9.44
C LEU A 334 6.46 -16.15 -8.98
N ALA A 335 6.75 -16.03 -7.67
CA ALA A 335 7.40 -14.86 -7.09
C ALA A 335 8.75 -14.55 -7.76
N HIS A 336 9.58 -15.57 -7.97
CA HIS A 336 10.85 -15.43 -8.68
C HIS A 336 10.63 -15.07 -10.16
N GLY A 337 9.68 -15.73 -10.84
CA GLY A 337 9.38 -15.52 -12.26
C GLY A 337 8.87 -14.13 -12.60
N VAL A 338 8.20 -13.46 -11.66
CA VAL A 338 7.79 -12.04 -11.81
C VAL A 338 8.85 -11.07 -11.28
N GLY A 339 9.98 -11.55 -10.78
CA GLY A 339 11.11 -10.77 -10.31
C GLY A 339 10.94 -10.19 -8.90
N LEU A 340 10.01 -10.68 -8.08
CA LEU A 340 9.88 -10.24 -6.69
C LEU A 340 10.99 -10.82 -5.80
N THR A 341 11.24 -10.16 -4.67
CA THR A 341 12.22 -10.62 -3.68
C THR A 341 11.64 -11.78 -2.87
N ILE A 342 12.25 -12.97 -2.95
CA ILE A 342 11.80 -14.20 -2.26
C ILE A 342 12.61 -14.51 -0.99
N ASP A 343 13.78 -13.90 -0.86
CA ASP A 343 14.61 -13.87 0.33
C ASP A 343 15.46 -12.60 0.31
N HIS A 344 15.90 -12.12 1.48
CA HIS A 344 16.75 -10.93 1.58
C HIS A 344 17.73 -11.04 2.75
N ALA A 345 18.96 -10.54 2.58
CA ALA A 345 20.02 -10.63 3.58
C ALA A 345 19.66 -9.94 4.91
N ALA A 346 18.93 -8.82 4.87
CA ALA A 346 18.50 -8.12 6.09
C ALA A 346 17.46 -8.89 6.93
N LEU A 347 16.81 -9.92 6.37
CA LEU A 347 15.99 -10.83 7.17
C LEU A 347 16.89 -11.85 7.85
N ASP A 348 17.38 -11.49 9.03
CA ASP A 348 18.09 -12.34 9.99
C ASP A 348 17.24 -12.58 11.26
N ASN A 349 17.76 -13.38 12.20
CA ASN A 349 17.05 -13.68 13.45
C ASN A 349 16.81 -12.41 14.28
N GLU A 350 17.72 -11.44 14.28
CA GLU A 350 17.55 -10.21 15.05
C GLU A 350 16.39 -9.38 14.52
N LEU A 351 16.34 -9.15 13.20
CA LEU A 351 15.24 -8.44 12.55
C LEU A 351 13.92 -9.19 12.73
N LEU A 352 13.93 -10.52 12.61
CA LEU A 352 12.75 -11.35 12.80
C LEU A 352 12.18 -11.18 14.21
N HIS A 353 12.99 -11.33 15.25
CA HIS A 353 12.57 -11.18 16.64
C HIS A 353 12.04 -9.77 16.95
N ARG A 354 12.72 -8.71 16.46
CA ARG A 354 12.24 -7.33 16.59
C ARG A 354 10.89 -7.13 15.90
N SER A 355 10.70 -7.74 14.74
CA SER A 355 9.45 -7.64 13.98
C SER A 355 8.30 -8.35 14.69
N VAL A 356 8.54 -9.56 15.20
CA VAL A 356 7.54 -10.33 15.96
C VAL A 356 7.13 -9.58 17.23
N ALA A 357 8.08 -9.00 17.97
CA ALA A 357 7.75 -8.19 19.15
C ALA A 357 6.90 -6.95 18.79
N ALA A 358 7.23 -6.26 17.71
CA ALA A 358 6.49 -5.09 17.25
C ALA A 358 5.06 -5.44 16.78
N ILE A 359 4.90 -6.55 16.05
CA ILE A 359 3.60 -6.94 15.53
C ILE A 359 2.66 -7.45 16.62
N ILE A 360 3.16 -8.14 17.65
CA ILE A 360 2.37 -8.53 18.83
C ILE A 360 1.76 -7.31 19.51
N LYS A 361 2.54 -6.24 19.69
CA LYS A 361 2.02 -4.98 20.26
C LYS A 361 0.94 -4.35 19.37
N THR A 362 1.14 -4.42 18.05
CA THR A 362 0.21 -3.87 17.06
C THR A 362 -1.10 -4.66 16.99
N ARG A 363 -1.05 -5.97 17.25
CA ARG A 363 -2.17 -6.92 17.13
C ARG A 363 -2.76 -7.35 18.48
N ASP A 364 -2.62 -6.47 19.46
CA ASP A 364 -3.20 -6.57 20.81
C ASP A 364 -2.80 -7.86 21.55
N GLY A 365 -1.48 -8.09 21.66
CA GLY A 365 -0.91 -9.15 22.48
C GLY A 365 -0.82 -10.52 21.81
N LEU A 366 -1.30 -10.67 20.57
CA LEU A 366 -1.22 -11.92 19.80
C LEU A 366 -0.46 -11.71 18.49
N GLN A 367 0.15 -12.77 17.95
CA GLN A 367 0.95 -12.69 16.72
C GLN A 367 0.07 -12.55 15.47
N ARG A 368 -0.96 -13.40 15.36
CA ARG A 368 -1.92 -13.49 14.25
C ARG A 368 -1.26 -13.57 12.88
N PHE A 369 -0.19 -14.36 12.74
CA PHE A 369 0.43 -14.60 11.44
C PHE A 369 -0.54 -15.32 10.52
N VAL A 370 -0.69 -14.83 9.30
CA VAL A 370 -1.54 -15.46 8.29
C VAL A 370 -0.73 -16.55 7.60
N LEU A 371 -1.20 -17.79 7.71
CA LEU A 371 -0.61 -18.96 7.07
C LEU A 371 -1.55 -19.46 5.98
N ALA A 372 -1.06 -19.64 4.76
CA ALA A 372 -1.86 -20.18 3.66
C ALA A 372 -2.20 -21.67 3.91
N GLY A 373 -3.36 -22.09 3.40
CA GLY A 373 -3.97 -23.39 3.70
C GLY A 373 -4.85 -23.37 4.95
N PRO A 374 -5.42 -24.52 5.39
CA PRO A 374 -5.34 -25.85 4.76
C PRO A 374 -6.13 -25.92 3.44
N ASN A 375 -5.93 -27.00 2.68
CA ASN A 375 -6.56 -27.26 1.37
C ASN A 375 -6.10 -26.33 0.25
N GLY A 376 -4.82 -25.96 0.28
CA GLY A 376 -4.17 -25.17 -0.76
C GLY A 376 -4.56 -23.69 -0.79
N TYR A 377 -4.10 -23.02 -1.84
CA TYR A 377 -4.31 -21.58 -2.02
C TYR A 377 -5.78 -21.18 -2.12
N GLY A 378 -6.05 -19.94 -1.71
CA GLY A 378 -7.41 -19.42 -1.55
C GLY A 378 -8.00 -19.65 -0.14
N ASN A 379 -7.21 -20.23 0.77
CA ASN A 379 -7.55 -20.43 2.18
C ASN A 379 -6.40 -19.99 3.08
N CYS A 380 -6.70 -19.59 4.31
CA CYS A 380 -5.70 -19.29 5.32
C CYS A 380 -6.18 -19.56 6.75
N VAL A 381 -5.23 -19.68 7.67
CA VAL A 381 -5.44 -19.73 9.12
C VAL A 381 -4.57 -18.68 9.83
N PHE A 382 -4.88 -18.39 11.09
CA PHE A 382 -4.12 -17.47 11.93
C PHE A 382 -3.32 -18.24 12.99
N ALA A 383 -2.01 -18.02 13.04
CA ALA A 383 -1.12 -18.63 14.01
C ALA A 383 -0.72 -17.63 15.11
N ASN A 384 -0.79 -18.10 16.36
CA ASN A 384 -0.44 -17.34 17.58
C ASN A 384 0.61 -18.05 18.45
N ASP A 385 0.97 -19.28 18.07
CA ASP A 385 1.75 -20.24 18.85
C ASP A 385 3.16 -20.46 18.28
N ILE A 386 3.61 -19.60 17.36
CA ILE A 386 4.93 -19.73 16.74
C ILE A 386 5.98 -19.39 17.80
N THR A 387 6.79 -20.36 18.21
CA THR A 387 7.85 -20.13 19.22
C THR A 387 9.06 -19.45 18.60
N ALA A 388 9.95 -18.91 19.43
CA ALA A 388 11.21 -18.34 18.95
C ALA A 388 12.03 -19.38 18.16
N GLU A 389 12.08 -20.63 18.63
CA GLU A 389 12.78 -21.72 17.93
C GLU A 389 12.13 -22.09 16.59
N GLU A 390 10.79 -22.08 16.52
CA GLU A 390 10.07 -22.29 15.25
C GLU A 390 10.33 -21.14 14.27
N HIS A 391 10.38 -19.90 14.76
CA HIS A 391 10.75 -18.74 13.96
C HIS A 391 12.15 -18.88 13.34
N GLU A 392 13.16 -19.20 14.16
CA GLU A 392 14.54 -19.33 13.70
C GLU A 392 14.74 -20.53 12.76
N SER A 393 14.13 -21.67 13.06
CA SER A 393 14.20 -22.86 12.19
C SER A 393 13.47 -22.65 10.86
N THR A 394 12.34 -21.94 10.86
CA THR A 394 11.64 -21.53 9.62
C THR A 394 12.51 -20.60 8.78
N LEU A 395 13.14 -19.61 9.39
CA LEU A 395 14.04 -18.71 8.67
C LEU A 395 15.23 -19.46 8.07
N ALA A 396 15.87 -20.35 8.84
CA ALA A 396 16.94 -21.20 8.34
C ALA A 396 16.48 -22.08 7.16
N ALA A 397 15.27 -22.64 7.24
CA ALA A 397 14.67 -23.43 6.18
C ALA A 397 14.42 -22.59 4.91
N LEU A 398 13.92 -21.35 5.05
CA LEU A 398 13.76 -20.41 3.93
C LEU A 398 15.10 -20.15 3.22
N LYS A 399 16.15 -19.77 3.98
CA LYS A 399 17.48 -19.51 3.43
C LYS A 399 18.04 -20.72 2.68
N SER A 400 17.92 -21.90 3.28
CA SER A 400 18.39 -23.16 2.69
C SER A 400 17.61 -23.51 1.42
N TYR A 401 16.28 -23.38 1.46
CA TYR A 401 15.41 -23.68 0.34
C TYR A 401 15.73 -22.79 -0.87
N VAL A 402 15.81 -21.47 -0.67
CA VAL A 402 16.11 -20.51 -1.75
C VAL A 402 17.48 -20.79 -2.35
N LYS A 403 18.51 -21.03 -1.52
CA LYS A 403 19.86 -21.37 -2.00
C LYS A 403 19.91 -22.65 -2.84
N GLN A 404 19.12 -23.67 -2.47
CA GLN A 404 19.08 -24.94 -3.20
C GLN A 404 18.26 -24.84 -4.49
N ARG A 405 17.09 -24.21 -4.44
CA ARG A 405 16.14 -24.15 -5.56
C ARG A 405 16.53 -23.11 -6.62
N PHE A 406 17.15 -22.01 -6.18
CA PHE A 406 17.57 -20.88 -7.02
C PHE A 406 19.05 -20.55 -6.75
N PRO A 407 20.00 -21.42 -7.15
CA PRO A 407 21.43 -21.26 -6.81
C PRO A 407 22.07 -19.99 -7.42
N THR A 408 21.43 -19.39 -8.42
CA THR A 408 21.85 -18.14 -9.06
C THR A 408 21.04 -16.93 -8.58
N TYR A 409 20.21 -17.07 -7.54
CA TYR A 409 19.46 -15.96 -6.97
C TYR A 409 20.42 -14.93 -6.37
N PRO A 410 20.37 -13.65 -6.79
CA PRO A 410 21.35 -12.65 -6.37
C PRO A 410 21.13 -12.14 -4.93
N GLY A 411 20.09 -12.61 -4.23
CA GLY A 411 19.70 -12.15 -2.89
C GLY A 411 18.63 -11.06 -2.90
N GLU A 412 18.18 -10.61 -4.07
CA GLU A 412 17.13 -9.63 -4.25
C GLU A 412 16.36 -9.81 -5.57
N GLY A 413 15.16 -9.25 -5.64
CA GLY A 413 14.34 -9.20 -6.86
C GLY A 413 14.74 -8.06 -7.81
N GLN A 414 14.10 -8.01 -8.98
CA GLN A 414 14.28 -6.95 -9.96
C GLN A 414 13.65 -5.64 -9.48
N ASP A 415 14.44 -4.57 -9.49
CA ASP A 415 14.04 -3.25 -9.01
C ASP A 415 13.53 -3.27 -7.54
N ALA A 416 14.21 -4.03 -6.67
CA ALA A 416 13.75 -4.27 -5.30
C ALA A 416 13.73 -3.03 -4.40
N TYR A 417 14.60 -2.05 -4.66
CA TYR A 417 14.75 -0.86 -3.83
C TYR A 417 13.95 0.32 -4.35
N ALA A 418 13.54 1.18 -3.43
CA ALA A 418 12.90 2.44 -3.71
C ALA A 418 13.85 3.37 -4.50
N ASP A 419 13.37 3.89 -5.63
CA ASP A 419 14.09 4.87 -6.43
C ASP A 419 13.68 6.31 -6.09
N ALA A 420 14.15 7.28 -6.89
CA ALA A 420 13.84 8.69 -6.66
C ALA A 420 12.34 9.01 -6.76
N GLY A 421 11.58 8.29 -7.59
CA GLY A 421 10.13 8.44 -7.70
C GLY A 421 9.41 7.82 -6.51
N ASP A 422 9.89 6.69 -6.00
CA ASP A 422 9.35 6.07 -4.77
C ASP A 422 9.55 6.95 -3.54
N LEU A 423 10.72 7.57 -3.42
CA LEU A 423 11.09 8.34 -2.23
C LEU A 423 10.68 9.81 -2.31
N GLY A 424 10.58 10.37 -3.51
CA GLY A 424 10.46 11.82 -3.70
C GLY A 424 11.78 12.56 -3.44
N ALA A 425 12.92 11.85 -3.44
CA ALA A 425 14.26 12.40 -3.28
C ALA A 425 15.30 11.46 -3.91
N ASP A 426 16.46 11.97 -4.31
CA ASP A 426 17.52 11.14 -4.88
C ASP A 426 18.16 10.23 -3.81
N PRO A 427 18.00 8.90 -3.90
CA PRO A 427 18.57 7.97 -2.92
C PRO A 427 20.10 8.03 -2.85
N VAL A 428 20.78 8.38 -3.95
CA VAL A 428 22.25 8.48 -3.97
C VAL A 428 22.71 9.69 -3.16
N ALA A 429 22.06 10.84 -3.34
CA ALA A 429 22.33 12.03 -2.54
C ALA A 429 22.05 11.79 -1.04
N MET A 430 20.94 11.13 -0.73
CA MET A 430 20.61 10.76 0.65
C MET A 430 21.65 9.82 1.27
N LEU A 431 22.16 8.85 0.52
CA LEU A 431 23.22 7.94 0.99
C LEU A 431 24.48 8.73 1.34
N GLN A 432 24.90 9.65 0.47
CA GLN A 432 26.07 10.50 0.70
C GLN A 432 25.93 11.36 1.95
N GLU A 433 24.73 11.91 2.18
CA GLU A 433 24.44 12.69 3.39
C GLU A 433 24.48 11.83 4.66
N LYS A 434 23.89 10.62 4.62
CA LYS A 434 23.95 9.68 5.74
C LYS A 434 25.39 9.25 6.08
N ILE A 435 26.22 9.00 5.08
CA ILE A 435 27.65 8.72 5.27
C ILE A 435 28.35 9.92 5.89
N LYS A 436 28.09 11.13 5.37
CA LYS A 436 28.67 12.38 5.90
C LYS A 436 28.27 12.63 7.36
N ASN A 437 27.05 12.26 7.74
CA ASN A 437 26.54 12.41 9.11
C ASN A 437 26.96 11.27 10.05
N GLY A 438 27.69 10.26 9.55
CA GLY A 438 28.09 9.08 10.33
C GLY A 438 26.94 8.13 10.67
N GLU A 439 25.78 8.27 10.00
CA GLU A 439 24.63 7.38 10.16
C GLU A 439 24.82 6.04 9.42
N LEU A 440 25.63 6.03 8.36
CA LEU A 440 26.01 4.85 7.60
C LEU A 440 27.53 4.80 7.41
N PRO A 441 28.14 3.61 7.38
CA PRO A 441 29.58 3.49 7.16
C PRO A 441 29.96 3.98 5.76
N ALA A 442 31.14 4.60 5.64
CA ALA A 442 31.68 4.97 4.34
C ALA A 442 32.00 3.71 3.52
N PRO A 443 31.87 3.75 2.18
CA PRO A 443 32.21 2.63 1.33
C PRO A 443 33.67 2.22 1.55
N ALA A 444 33.94 0.92 1.66
CA ALA A 444 35.31 0.43 1.61
C ALA A 444 35.94 0.85 0.27
N ALA A 445 37.17 1.37 0.30
CA ALA A 445 37.87 1.81 -0.90
C ALA A 445 37.92 0.64 -1.91
N ALA A 446 37.45 0.88 -3.14
CA ALA A 446 37.46 -0.13 -4.18
C ALA A 446 38.90 -0.62 -4.44
N PRO A 447 39.13 -1.93 -4.64
CA PRO A 447 40.45 -2.43 -5.00
C PRO A 447 40.90 -1.78 -6.32
N ALA A 448 42.15 -1.33 -6.37
CA ALA A 448 42.71 -0.62 -7.50
C ALA A 448 42.60 -1.47 -8.79
N GLY A 449 41.84 -1.00 -9.79
CA GLY A 449 41.82 -1.59 -11.14
C GLY A 449 40.47 -1.85 -11.82
N ALA A 450 39.32 -1.49 -11.23
CA ALA A 450 38.01 -1.70 -11.89
C ALA A 450 37.66 -0.58 -12.91
N PRO A 451 37.21 -0.89 -14.14
CA PRO A 451 36.93 0.11 -15.17
C PRO A 451 35.69 0.95 -14.86
N THR A 452 35.85 2.26 -15.03
CA THR A 452 34.81 3.30 -14.89
C THR A 452 33.91 3.38 -16.13
N GLN A 453 32.73 2.77 -16.09
CA GLN A 453 31.52 3.30 -16.73
C GLN A 453 30.24 2.55 -16.29
N LYS A 454 29.23 3.32 -15.88
CA LYS A 454 27.80 2.96 -15.69
C LYS A 454 27.40 1.81 -14.74
N LEU A 455 28.27 1.42 -13.80
CA LEU A 455 27.99 0.36 -12.81
C LEU A 455 28.27 0.78 -11.35
N GLN A 456 28.15 2.07 -11.02
CA GLN A 456 28.66 2.61 -9.75
C GLN A 456 27.62 2.85 -8.65
N ALA A 457 26.31 2.89 -8.90
CA ALA A 457 25.35 3.06 -7.79
C ALA A 457 25.17 1.75 -7.00
N THR A 458 24.92 0.64 -7.69
CA THR A 458 24.63 -0.67 -7.06
C THR A 458 25.85 -1.26 -6.34
N LYS A 459 27.05 -1.15 -6.93
CA LYS A 459 28.28 -1.66 -6.29
C LYS A 459 28.77 -0.84 -5.09
N ILE A 460 28.46 0.46 -5.05
CA ILE A 460 28.76 1.29 -3.87
C ILE A 460 27.85 0.87 -2.72
N VAL A 461 26.56 0.66 -2.98
CA VAL A 461 25.60 0.12 -1.99
C VAL A 461 26.02 -1.28 -1.50
N GLU A 462 26.42 -2.18 -2.39
CA GLU A 462 26.93 -3.52 -2.03
C GLU A 462 28.19 -3.46 -1.14
N SER A 463 29.13 -2.55 -1.42
CA SER A 463 30.37 -2.41 -0.63
C SER A 463 30.15 -1.84 0.78
N VAL A 464 29.09 -1.02 0.95
CA VAL A 464 28.69 -0.47 2.25
C VAL A 464 27.95 -1.52 3.07
N LEU A 465 27.13 -2.37 2.45
CA LEU A 465 26.36 -3.42 3.13
C LEU A 465 27.24 -4.61 3.59
N GLN A 466 28.31 -4.95 2.87
CA GLN A 466 29.21 -6.04 3.23
C GLN A 466 30.20 -5.70 4.37
N SER A 467 30.31 -4.42 4.77
CA SER A 467 31.31 -3.96 5.75
C SER A 467 30.72 -3.49 7.09
N ALA A 468 29.40 -3.58 7.29
CA ALA A 468 28.77 -3.22 8.56
C ALA A 468 29.00 -4.33 9.62
N PRO A 469 29.74 -4.10 10.71
CA PRO A 469 29.68 -4.98 11.87
C PRO A 469 28.32 -4.80 12.56
N ALA A 470 27.78 -5.89 13.13
CA ALA A 470 26.59 -5.86 13.98
C ALA A 470 26.77 -4.83 15.11
N ALA A 471 26.24 -3.62 14.92
CA ALA A 471 26.38 -2.54 15.88
C ALA A 471 25.26 -2.67 16.93
N LYS A 472 25.67 -3.03 18.16
CA LYS A 472 24.86 -2.82 19.36
C LYS A 472 24.46 -1.34 19.44
N ILE A 473 23.19 -1.03 19.20
CA ILE A 473 22.61 0.28 19.48
C ILE A 473 21.74 0.13 20.72
N ALA A 474 22.11 0.87 21.76
CA ALA A 474 21.58 0.76 23.11
C ALA A 474 20.20 1.44 23.27
N ALA A 475 19.34 0.74 24.02
CA ALA A 475 18.13 1.13 24.77
C ALA A 475 16.95 1.77 24.01
#